data_AF-A0A2A2RN25-F1
#
_entry.id   AF-A0A2A2RN25-F1
#
_cell.length_a   1.000
_cell.length_b   1.000
_cell.length_c   1.000
_cell.angle_alpha   90.00
_cell.angle_beta   90.00
_cell.angle_gamma   90.00
#
_symmetry.space_group_name_H-M   'P 1'
#
loop_
_entity.id
_entity.type
_entity.pdbx_description
1 polymer ?
#
loop_
_entity_poly.entity_id
_entity_poly.type
_entity_poly.pdbx_seq_one_letter_code
_entity_poly.pdbx_strand_id
1 'polypeptide(L)'
;MSDKSPLTKYARLWLALGPNLALVLLAWFLPHDGEDRGPALLSIAGHQHFILLHFPVAILILIPVFEIWDRHNEAGLLIRRLSLLGAVSIWATCVFGVLEAYFNGSDYSNLDTHLWTGIAGSFLASAAWLLISQSWRVRVAAQIVAVVGMTIAAHIGGDKVHGDLFKPNQESTKTAQALTTPLPTGRPGMAG
;
A
#
# COMPACT_ATOMS: atom_id res chain seq x y z
N MET A 1 12.75 -31.28 -8.03
CA MET A 1 13.70 -30.58 -8.94
C MET A 1 14.46 -29.55 -8.11
N SER A 2 15.67 -29.90 -7.68
CA SER A 2 16.52 -29.04 -6.84
C SER A 2 17.55 -28.36 -7.74
N ASP A 3 17.22 -27.17 -8.23
CA ASP A 3 18.11 -26.42 -9.12
C ASP A 3 19.07 -25.58 -8.26
N LYS A 4 20.18 -26.21 -7.84
CA LYS A 4 21.18 -25.64 -6.93
C LYS A 4 22.39 -25.03 -7.67
N SER A 5 22.20 -24.47 -8.86
CA SER A 5 23.29 -23.71 -9.47
C SER A 5 23.41 -22.34 -8.77
N PRO A 6 24.62 -21.87 -8.41
CA PRO A 6 24.79 -20.54 -7.82
C PRO A 6 24.30 -19.43 -8.76
N LEU A 7 24.35 -19.66 -10.08
CA LEU A 7 23.86 -18.76 -11.11
C LEU A 7 22.36 -18.46 -10.97
N THR A 8 21.52 -19.44 -10.63
CA THR A 8 20.08 -19.22 -10.45
C THR A 8 19.75 -18.45 -9.17
N LYS A 9 20.57 -18.59 -8.12
CA LYS A 9 20.42 -17.81 -6.88
C LYS A 9 20.67 -16.32 -7.13
N TYR A 10 21.78 -15.99 -7.79
CA TYR A 10 22.08 -14.59 -8.13
C TYR A 10 21.04 -14.02 -9.09
N ALA A 11 20.57 -14.79 -10.08
CA ALA A 11 19.51 -14.35 -10.98
C ALA A 11 18.22 -13.99 -10.22
N ARG A 12 17.76 -14.83 -9.28
CA ARG A 12 16.58 -14.53 -8.46
C ARG A 12 16.77 -13.29 -7.60
N LEU A 13 17.96 -13.11 -7.02
CA LEU A 13 18.27 -11.93 -6.22
C LEU A 13 18.19 -10.65 -7.07
N TRP A 14 18.77 -10.66 -8.27
CA TRP A 14 18.68 -9.52 -9.19
C TRP A 14 17.26 -9.27 -9.69
N LEU A 15 16.47 -10.31 -9.92
CA LEU A 15 15.04 -10.18 -10.26
C LEU A 15 14.21 -9.56 -9.13
N ALA A 16 14.61 -9.76 -7.87
CA ALA A 16 13.96 -9.11 -6.73
C ALA A 16 14.48 -7.67 -6.52
N LEU A 17 15.78 -7.43 -6.61
CA LEU A 17 16.37 -6.14 -6.29
C LEU A 17 16.23 -5.13 -7.44
N GLY A 18 16.51 -5.54 -8.68
CA GLY A 18 16.55 -4.66 -9.84
C GLY A 18 15.28 -3.83 -10.03
N PRO A 19 14.08 -4.45 -10.05
CA PRO A 19 12.83 -3.70 -10.19
C PRO A 19 12.56 -2.72 -9.04
N ASN A 20 12.91 -3.09 -7.80
CA ASN A 20 12.70 -2.22 -6.65
C ASN A 20 13.70 -1.05 -6.62
N LEU A 21 14.96 -1.27 -7.03
CA LEU A 21 15.91 -0.18 -7.22
C LEU A 21 15.46 0.75 -8.35
N ALA A 22 14.88 0.21 -9.42
CA ALA A 22 14.28 1.02 -10.47
C ALA A 22 13.09 1.85 -9.95
N LEU A 23 12.27 1.35 -9.02
CA LEU A 23 11.23 2.14 -8.35
C LEU A 23 11.81 3.30 -7.54
N VAL A 24 12.87 3.05 -6.77
CA VAL A 24 13.54 4.10 -5.98
C VAL A 24 14.08 5.19 -6.91
N LEU A 25 14.75 4.80 -7.99
CA LEU A 25 15.24 5.74 -8.99
C LEU A 25 14.07 6.50 -9.65
N LEU A 26 13.00 5.81 -10.01
CA LEU A 26 11.81 6.42 -10.61
C LEU A 26 11.22 7.49 -9.67
N ALA A 27 10.98 7.16 -8.41
CA ALA A 27 10.49 8.10 -7.40
C ALA A 27 11.43 9.29 -7.19
N TRP A 28 12.74 9.07 -7.27
CA TRP A 28 13.73 10.13 -7.13
C TRP A 28 13.74 11.07 -8.35
N PHE A 29 13.64 10.53 -9.57
CA PHE A 29 13.66 11.32 -10.81
C PHE A 29 12.32 12.00 -11.13
N LEU A 30 11.22 11.50 -10.57
CA LEU A 30 9.87 12.04 -10.73
C LEU A 30 9.32 12.49 -9.36
N PRO A 31 9.86 13.58 -8.78
CA PRO A 31 9.41 14.09 -7.48
C PRO A 31 8.02 14.70 -7.58
N HIS A 32 7.16 14.45 -6.59
CA HIS A 32 5.89 15.17 -6.50
C HIS A 32 6.14 16.60 -6.03
N ASP A 33 5.46 17.54 -6.67
CA ASP A 33 5.56 18.99 -6.47
C ASP A 33 4.19 19.68 -6.59
N GLY A 34 3.12 18.89 -6.61
CA GLY A 34 1.73 19.36 -6.57
C GLY A 34 1.18 19.94 -7.87
N GLU A 35 1.97 20.01 -8.96
CA GLU A 35 1.42 20.46 -10.26
C GLU A 35 1.03 19.30 -11.18
N ASP A 36 0.00 19.54 -11.98
CA ASP A 36 -0.42 18.64 -13.05
C ASP A 36 0.52 18.79 -14.26
N ARG A 37 1.03 17.67 -14.78
CA ARG A 37 1.94 17.70 -15.93
C ARG A 37 1.87 16.45 -16.78
N GLY A 38 2.64 16.46 -17.88
CA GLY A 38 2.95 15.28 -18.67
C GLY A 38 1.88 14.82 -19.66
N PRO A 39 2.14 13.71 -20.38
CA PRO A 39 1.25 13.20 -21.41
C PRO A 39 0.03 12.48 -20.79
N ALA A 40 -1.12 12.63 -21.44
CA ALA A 40 -2.41 12.09 -20.98
C ALA A 40 -2.38 10.59 -20.60
N LEU A 41 -1.65 9.76 -21.35
CA LEU A 41 -1.58 8.33 -21.06
C LEU A 41 -0.91 8.01 -19.71
N LEU A 42 0.12 8.77 -19.31
CA LEU A 42 0.81 8.56 -18.03
C LEU A 42 -0.02 9.05 -16.85
N SER A 43 -0.72 10.18 -17.02
CA SER A 43 -1.71 10.67 -16.06
C SER A 43 -2.84 9.65 -15.83
N ILE A 44 -3.43 9.14 -16.92
CA ILE A 44 -4.47 8.09 -16.86
C ILE A 44 -3.95 6.84 -16.15
N ALA A 45 -2.73 6.40 -16.48
CA ALA A 45 -2.11 5.26 -15.81
C ALA A 45 -1.98 5.52 -14.29
N GLY A 46 -1.51 6.69 -13.88
CA GLY A 46 -1.39 7.05 -12.46
C GLY A 46 -2.69 6.90 -11.67
N HIS A 47 -3.82 7.34 -12.23
CA HIS A 47 -5.13 7.18 -11.57
C HIS A 47 -5.52 5.72 -11.30
N GLN A 48 -4.99 4.77 -12.08
CA GLN A 48 -5.34 3.35 -11.93
C GLN A 48 -4.61 2.67 -10.76
N HIS A 49 -3.67 3.34 -10.08
CA HIS A 49 -3.00 2.75 -8.91
C HIS A 49 -4.01 2.28 -7.85
N PHE A 50 -5.11 3.01 -7.66
CA PHE A 50 -6.18 2.67 -6.71
C PHE A 50 -6.87 1.35 -7.07
N ILE A 51 -7.12 1.11 -8.35
CA ILE A 51 -7.71 -0.16 -8.79
C ILE A 51 -6.66 -1.26 -8.69
N LEU A 52 -5.42 -0.96 -9.07
CA LEU A 52 -4.33 -1.93 -9.12
C LEU A 52 -3.93 -2.45 -7.74
N LEU A 53 -4.10 -1.66 -6.66
CA LEU A 53 -3.79 -2.09 -5.28
C LEU A 53 -4.66 -3.25 -4.79
N HIS A 54 -5.84 -3.48 -5.37
CA HIS A 54 -6.70 -4.59 -4.96
C HIS A 54 -6.06 -5.95 -5.22
N PHE A 55 -5.22 -6.05 -6.26
CA PHE A 55 -4.50 -7.26 -6.61
C PHE A 55 -3.45 -7.66 -5.55
N PRO A 56 -2.44 -6.83 -5.21
CA PRO A 56 -1.49 -7.17 -4.17
C PRO A 56 -2.18 -7.40 -2.82
N VAL A 57 -3.20 -6.61 -2.46
CA VAL A 57 -3.94 -6.81 -1.19
C VAL A 57 -4.55 -8.20 -1.11
N ALA A 58 -5.34 -8.60 -2.12
CA ALA A 58 -5.96 -9.92 -2.11
C ALA A 58 -4.92 -11.05 -2.15
N ILE A 59 -3.91 -10.95 -3.01
CA ILE A 59 -2.93 -12.03 -3.21
C ILE A 59 -2.03 -12.19 -2.00
N LEU A 60 -1.47 -11.10 -1.46
CA LEU A 60 -0.52 -11.16 -0.34
C LEU A 60 -1.19 -11.66 0.94
N ILE A 61 -2.47 -11.35 1.16
CA ILE A 61 -3.23 -11.87 2.31
C ILE A 61 -3.52 -13.38 2.16
N LEU A 62 -3.87 -13.85 0.97
CA LEU A 62 -4.23 -15.26 0.75
C LEU A 62 -3.06 -16.23 0.98
N ILE A 63 -1.83 -15.82 0.69
CA ILE A 63 -0.65 -16.70 0.81
C ILE A 63 -0.43 -17.22 2.23
N PRO A 64 -0.26 -16.36 3.26
CA PRO A 64 -0.07 -16.83 4.64
C PRO A 64 -1.31 -17.54 5.17
N VAL A 65 -2.53 -17.16 4.73
CA VAL A 65 -3.76 -17.88 5.10
C VAL A 65 -3.69 -19.35 4.66
N PHE A 66 -3.36 -19.62 3.40
CA PHE A 66 -3.24 -21.00 2.92
C PHE A 66 -2.07 -21.75 3.55
N GLU A 67 -0.93 -21.09 3.76
CA GLU A 67 0.23 -21.71 4.43
C GLU A 67 -0.03 -22.06 5.91
N ILE A 68 -0.89 -21.31 6.61
CA ILE A 68 -1.30 -21.61 7.98
C ILE A 68 -2.41 -22.67 8.00
N TRP A 69 -3.35 -22.60 7.06
CA TRP A 69 -4.46 -23.56 6.94
C TRP A 69 -3.95 -24.98 6.67
N ASP A 70 -3.00 -25.12 5.73
CA ASP A 70 -2.39 -26.40 5.40
C ASP A 70 -0.87 -26.30 5.43
N ARG A 71 -0.29 -26.77 6.53
CA ARG A 71 1.15 -26.70 6.77
C ARG A 71 1.89 -27.76 5.98
N HIS A 72 2.56 -27.33 4.93
CA HIS A 72 3.46 -28.19 4.17
C HIS A 72 4.93 -28.00 4.58
N ASN A 73 5.79 -28.99 4.30
CA ASN A 73 7.24 -28.81 4.49
C ASN A 73 7.81 -27.84 3.45
N GLU A 74 7.31 -27.88 2.22
CA GLU A 74 7.68 -26.99 1.13
C GLU A 74 6.46 -26.20 0.63
N ALA A 75 6.67 -24.96 0.19
CA ALA A 75 5.62 -24.20 -0.48
C ALA A 75 5.22 -24.91 -1.79
N GLY A 76 3.92 -25.15 -1.98
CA GLY A 76 3.36 -25.71 -3.21
C GLY A 76 3.56 -24.77 -4.41
N LEU A 77 3.42 -25.30 -5.63
CA LEU A 77 3.61 -24.52 -6.86
C LEU A 77 2.68 -23.30 -6.94
N LEU A 78 1.42 -23.44 -6.51
CA LEU A 78 0.46 -22.35 -6.46
C LEU A 78 0.95 -21.22 -5.54
N ILE A 79 1.37 -21.54 -4.31
CA ILE A 79 1.89 -20.56 -3.35
C ILE A 79 3.14 -19.84 -3.88
N ARG A 80 4.06 -20.56 -4.52
CA ARG A 80 5.25 -19.96 -5.15
C ARG A 80 4.86 -18.96 -6.25
N ARG A 81 3.88 -19.31 -7.09
CA ARG A 81 3.38 -18.44 -8.17
C ARG A 81 2.60 -17.24 -7.63
N LEU A 82 1.74 -17.44 -6.63
CA LEU A 82 1.03 -16.35 -5.96
C LEU A 82 1.99 -15.37 -5.30
N SER A 83 3.04 -15.86 -4.64
CA SER A 83 4.04 -14.98 -4.04
C SER A 83 4.80 -14.14 -5.06
N LEU A 84 5.12 -14.70 -6.24
CA LEU A 84 5.70 -13.92 -7.34
C LEU A 84 4.70 -12.89 -7.87
N LEU A 85 3.45 -13.32 -8.10
CA LEU A 85 2.41 -12.45 -8.62
C LEU A 85 2.10 -11.30 -7.66
N GLY A 86 2.11 -11.54 -6.35
CA GLY A 86 1.96 -10.53 -5.30
C GLY A 86 3.11 -9.52 -5.30
N ALA A 87 4.35 -9.99 -5.48
CA ALA A 87 5.52 -9.10 -5.60
C ALA A 87 5.46 -8.23 -6.86
N VAL A 88 5.05 -8.81 -7.99
CA VAL A 88 4.90 -8.06 -9.26
C VAL A 88 3.73 -7.08 -9.18
N SER A 89 2.61 -7.45 -8.56
CA SER A 89 1.42 -6.59 -8.50
C SER A 89 1.61 -5.40 -7.57
N ILE A 90 2.28 -5.57 -6.42
CA ILE A 90 2.61 -4.43 -5.55
C ILE A 90 3.65 -3.52 -6.22
N TRP A 91 4.64 -4.08 -6.91
CA TRP A 91 5.61 -3.31 -7.68
C TRP A 91 4.93 -2.46 -8.75
N ALA A 92 4.02 -3.06 -9.53
CA ALA A 92 3.25 -2.34 -10.55
C ALA A 92 2.35 -1.27 -9.95
N THR A 93 1.73 -1.55 -8.79
CA THR A 93 0.96 -0.56 -8.04
C THR A 93 1.82 0.63 -7.62
N CYS A 94 3.05 0.40 -7.15
CA CYS A 94 4.00 1.46 -6.80
C CYS A 94 4.45 2.27 -8.02
N VAL A 95 4.68 1.64 -9.19
CA VAL A 95 4.96 2.39 -10.43
C VAL A 95 3.83 3.37 -10.70
N PHE A 96 2.58 2.89 -10.66
CA PHE A 96 1.41 3.71 -10.94
C PHE A 96 1.23 4.80 -9.87
N GLY A 97 1.52 4.50 -8.60
CA GLY A 97 1.52 5.50 -7.53
C GLY A 97 2.54 6.61 -7.74
N VAL A 98 3.76 6.31 -8.22
CA VAL A 98 4.75 7.34 -8.58
C VAL A 98 4.28 8.18 -9.76
N LEU A 99 3.69 7.55 -10.79
CA LEU A 99 3.10 8.30 -11.91
C LEU A 99 1.97 9.21 -11.44
N GLU A 100 1.14 8.74 -10.51
CA GLU A 100 0.07 9.56 -9.94
C GLU A 100 0.61 10.76 -9.17
N ALA A 101 1.59 10.53 -8.30
CA ALA A 101 2.20 11.57 -7.47
C ALA A 101 2.84 12.67 -8.34
N TYR A 102 3.44 12.28 -9.47
CA TYR A 102 4.14 13.21 -10.36
C TYR A 102 3.25 13.93 -11.37
N PHE A 103 2.30 13.22 -12.01
CA PHE A 103 1.55 13.75 -13.16
C PHE A 103 0.20 14.37 -12.80
N ASN A 104 -0.39 13.99 -11.66
CA ASN A 104 -1.78 14.35 -11.30
C ASN A 104 -1.87 15.27 -10.06
N GLY A 105 -0.84 16.12 -9.85
CA GLY A 105 -0.90 17.19 -8.86
C GLY A 105 -1.28 16.74 -7.44
N SER A 106 -0.96 15.50 -7.09
CA SER A 106 -1.37 14.95 -5.80
C SER A 106 -0.61 15.67 -4.70
N ASP A 107 -1.35 16.32 -3.80
CA ASP A 107 -0.78 17.02 -2.65
C ASP A 107 -1.69 16.79 -1.43
N TYR A 108 -1.31 15.81 -0.61
CA TYR A 108 -1.96 15.54 0.67
C TYR A 108 -0.89 15.28 1.73
N SER A 109 -1.21 15.58 2.99
CA SER A 109 -0.24 15.70 4.09
C SER A 109 0.66 14.48 4.31
N ASN A 110 0.22 13.29 3.91
CA ASN A 110 0.93 12.04 4.10
C ASN A 110 1.43 11.40 2.79
N LEU A 111 1.46 12.14 1.68
CA LEU A 111 1.86 11.62 0.38
C LEU A 111 3.29 11.06 0.38
N ASP A 112 4.27 11.80 0.94
CA ASP A 112 5.66 11.33 1.03
C ASP A 112 5.75 10.01 1.79
N THR A 113 5.11 9.96 2.97
CA THR A 113 5.10 8.76 3.80
C THR A 113 4.43 7.60 3.07
N HIS A 114 3.31 7.84 2.38
CA HIS A 114 2.62 6.83 1.58
C HIS A 114 3.51 6.29 0.44
N LEU A 115 4.17 7.19 -0.29
CA LEU A 115 5.02 6.84 -1.43
C LEU A 115 6.18 5.94 -0.99
N TRP A 116 6.91 6.35 0.05
CA TRP A 116 8.06 5.59 0.54
C TRP A 116 7.66 4.29 1.25
N THR A 117 6.56 4.28 2.00
CA THR A 117 6.04 3.04 2.62
C THR A 117 5.51 2.07 1.58
N GLY A 118 4.93 2.54 0.47
CA GLY A 118 4.55 1.72 -0.67
C GLY A 118 5.77 1.03 -1.31
N ILE A 119 6.83 1.79 -1.61
CA ILE A 119 8.09 1.25 -2.15
C ILE A 119 8.70 0.22 -1.17
N ALA A 120 8.72 0.53 0.13
CA ALA A 120 9.16 -0.41 1.15
C ALA A 120 8.32 -1.70 1.15
N GLY A 121 6.99 -1.59 1.00
CA GLY A 121 6.09 -2.73 0.82
C GLY A 121 6.47 -3.61 -0.38
N SER A 122 6.85 -3.00 -1.50
CA SER A 122 7.33 -3.73 -2.69
C SER A 122 8.63 -4.50 -2.42
N PHE A 123 9.57 -3.92 -1.67
CA PHE A 123 10.76 -4.64 -1.20
C PHE A 123 10.40 -5.82 -0.30
N LEU A 124 9.47 -5.64 0.64
CA LEU A 124 9.05 -6.71 1.56
C LEU A 124 8.36 -7.86 0.82
N ALA A 125 7.49 -7.59 -0.14
CA ALA A 125 6.86 -8.63 -0.96
C ALA A 125 7.89 -9.38 -1.82
N SER A 126 8.88 -8.66 -2.37
CA SER A 126 9.97 -9.27 -3.14
C SER A 126 10.87 -10.14 -2.26
N ALA A 127 11.15 -9.70 -1.03
CA ALA A 127 11.87 -10.50 -0.03
C ALA A 127 11.07 -11.74 0.38
N ALA A 128 9.76 -11.62 0.59
CA ALA A 128 8.88 -12.74 0.88
C ALA A 128 8.87 -13.79 -0.24
N TRP A 129 8.91 -13.35 -1.51
CA TRP A 129 9.08 -14.24 -2.67
C TRP A 129 10.45 -14.93 -2.71
N LEU A 130 11.54 -14.23 -2.39
CA LEU A 130 12.87 -14.86 -2.29
C LEU A 130 12.91 -15.95 -1.20
N LEU A 131 12.22 -15.70 -0.09
CA LEU A 131 12.19 -16.59 1.07
C LEU A 131 11.15 -17.72 0.96
N ILE A 132 10.39 -17.81 -0.14
CA ILE A 132 9.29 -18.78 -0.29
C ILE A 132 9.74 -20.25 -0.25
N SER A 133 11.01 -20.52 -0.55
CA SER A 133 11.61 -21.86 -0.52
C SER A 133 12.26 -22.22 0.83
N GLN A 134 12.18 -21.33 1.82
CA GLN A 134 12.71 -21.57 3.16
C GLN A 134 11.75 -22.42 4.01
N SER A 135 12.16 -22.69 5.25
CA SER A 135 11.31 -23.39 6.22
C SER A 135 9.95 -22.71 6.37
N TRP A 136 8.92 -23.50 6.73
CA TRP A 136 7.55 -22.99 6.90
C TRP A 136 7.47 -21.74 7.77
N ARG A 137 8.20 -21.72 8.90
CA ARG A 137 8.23 -20.56 9.80
C ARG A 137 8.77 -19.31 9.12
N VAL A 138 9.88 -19.43 8.38
CA VAL A 138 10.53 -18.30 7.71
C VAL A 138 9.65 -17.76 6.59
N ARG A 139 9.09 -18.63 5.74
CA ARG A 139 8.24 -18.17 4.63
C ARG A 139 6.95 -17.53 5.15
N VAL A 140 6.27 -18.13 6.14
CA VAL A 140 5.04 -17.54 6.71
C VAL A 140 5.35 -16.20 7.36
N ALA A 141 6.41 -16.10 8.16
CA ALA A 141 6.81 -14.84 8.78
C ALA A 141 7.11 -13.76 7.72
N ALA A 142 7.83 -14.10 6.66
CA ALA A 142 8.13 -13.15 5.59
C ALA A 142 6.85 -12.66 4.86
N GLN A 143 5.89 -13.56 4.60
CA GLN A 143 4.61 -13.19 3.99
C GLN A 143 3.76 -12.30 4.92
N ILE A 144 3.71 -12.59 6.21
CA ILE A 144 3.03 -11.75 7.20
C ILE A 144 3.67 -10.36 7.26
N VAL A 145 5.00 -10.27 7.27
CA VAL A 145 5.72 -8.98 7.26
C VAL A 145 5.38 -8.19 5.99
N ALA A 146 5.32 -8.84 4.83
CA ALA A 146 4.91 -8.19 3.58
C ALA A 146 3.46 -7.68 3.64
N VAL A 147 2.52 -8.48 4.18
CA VAL A 147 1.13 -8.07 4.40
C VAL A 147 1.06 -6.85 5.32
N VAL A 148 1.76 -6.88 6.45
CA VAL A 148 1.76 -5.75 7.41
C VAL A 148 2.33 -4.48 6.76
N GLY A 149 3.47 -4.58 6.06
CA GLY A 149 4.06 -3.43 5.38
C GLY A 149 3.14 -2.83 4.32
N MET A 150 2.52 -3.67 3.50
CA MET A 150 1.51 -3.25 2.53
C MET A 150 0.28 -2.61 3.21
N THR A 151 -0.23 -3.20 4.29
CA THR A 151 -1.39 -2.66 5.02
C THR A 151 -1.09 -1.29 5.63
N ILE A 152 0.12 -1.07 6.15
CA ILE A 152 0.55 0.25 6.64
C ILE A 152 0.53 1.26 5.48
N ALA A 153 1.13 0.92 4.33
CA ALA A 153 1.12 1.80 3.17
C ALA A 153 -0.32 2.10 2.70
N ALA A 154 -1.17 1.08 2.61
CA ALA A 154 -2.57 1.22 2.20
C ALA A 154 -3.38 2.07 3.18
N HIS A 155 -3.16 1.93 4.50
CA HIS A 155 -3.81 2.74 5.51
C HIS A 155 -3.46 4.22 5.36
N ILE A 156 -2.17 4.54 5.22
CA ILE A 156 -1.69 5.92 5.03
C ILE A 156 -2.21 6.52 3.71
N GLY A 157 -2.29 5.71 2.65
CA GLY A 157 -2.85 6.15 1.36
C GLY A 157 -4.37 6.39 1.42
N GLY A 158 -5.06 5.76 2.37
CA GLY A 158 -6.49 5.96 2.60
C GLY A 158 -6.85 7.41 2.95
N ASP A 159 -5.92 8.18 3.51
CA ASP A 159 -6.09 9.60 3.83
C ASP A 159 -6.46 10.43 2.58
N LYS A 160 -5.99 10.02 1.40
CA LYS A 160 -6.32 10.67 0.13
C LYS A 160 -7.82 10.59 -0.20
N VAL A 161 -8.46 9.47 0.12
CA VAL A 161 -9.87 9.19 -0.24
C VAL A 161 -10.82 9.52 0.91
N HIS A 162 -10.41 9.23 2.14
CA HIS A 162 -11.27 9.31 3.31
C HIS A 162 -11.00 10.53 4.20
N GLY A 163 -9.86 11.21 4.03
CA GLY A 163 -9.41 12.24 4.96
C GLY A 163 -9.20 11.65 6.36
N ASP A 164 -9.45 12.45 7.40
CA ASP A 164 -9.37 11.99 8.79
C ASP A 164 -10.50 11.00 9.10
N LEU A 165 -10.16 9.71 9.19
CA LEU A 165 -11.09 8.62 9.52
C LEU A 165 -11.77 8.80 10.89
N PHE A 166 -11.14 9.51 11.82
CA PHE A 166 -11.67 9.70 13.17
C PHE A 166 -12.51 10.97 13.30
N LYS A 167 -12.63 11.75 12.21
CA LYS A 167 -13.49 12.93 12.18
C LYS A 167 -14.95 12.51 12.29
N PRO A 168 -15.68 12.95 13.34
CA PRO A 168 -17.10 12.64 13.47
C PRO A 168 -17.90 13.22 12.30
N ASN A 169 -19.01 12.58 11.95
CA ASN A 169 -19.88 13.10 10.90
C ASN A 169 -20.43 14.50 11.27
N GLN A 170 -20.88 15.27 10.27
CA GLN A 170 -21.32 16.64 10.51
C GLN A 170 -22.51 16.73 11.48
N GLU A 171 -23.41 15.74 11.47
CA GLU A 171 -24.57 15.71 12.37
C GLU A 171 -24.17 15.52 13.83
N SER A 172 -23.26 14.59 14.12
CA SER A 172 -22.72 14.38 15.48
C SER A 172 -21.99 15.61 15.99
N THR A 173 -21.27 16.32 15.11
CA THR A 173 -20.60 17.59 15.44
C THR A 173 -21.63 18.69 15.77
N LYS A 174 -22.69 18.81 14.97
CA LYS A 174 -23.79 19.77 15.22
C LYS A 174 -24.53 19.46 16.52
N THR A 175 -24.82 18.19 16.79
CA THR A 175 -25.48 17.73 18.03
C THR A 175 -24.62 18.04 19.26
N ALA A 176 -23.31 17.78 19.19
CA ALA A 176 -22.38 18.13 20.27
C ALA A 176 -22.29 19.65 20.52
N GLN A 177 -22.31 20.45 19.45
CA GLN A 177 -22.35 21.92 19.55
C GLN A 177 -23.67 22.42 20.14
N ALA A 178 -24.81 21.83 19.75
CA ALA A 178 -26.12 22.20 20.29
C ALA A 178 -26.23 21.90 21.80
N LEU A 179 -25.65 20.78 22.26
CA LEU A 179 -25.63 20.41 23.68
C LEU A 179 -24.69 21.28 24.54
N THR A 180 -23.70 21.93 23.92
CA THR A 180 -22.73 22.81 24.59
C THR A 180 -23.04 24.30 24.42
N THR A 181 -24.02 24.66 23.58
CA THR A 181 -24.48 26.03 23.40
C THR A 181 -25.36 26.43 24.59
N PRO A 182 -25.01 27.48 25.36
CA PRO A 182 -25.85 27.94 26.47
C PRO A 182 -27.24 28.34 25.98
N LEU A 183 -28.28 28.00 26.74
CA LEU A 183 -29.64 28.50 26.50
C LEU A 183 -29.60 30.04 26.38
N PRO A 184 -30.29 30.64 25.39
CA PRO A 184 -30.33 32.08 25.25
C PRO A 184 -30.90 32.68 26.55
N THR A 185 -30.09 33.47 27.25
CA THR A 185 -30.49 34.20 28.45
C THR A 185 -31.35 35.39 28.05
N GLY A 186 -32.56 35.13 27.58
CA GLY A 186 -33.58 36.12 27.32
C GLY A 186 -34.79 35.84 28.21
N ARG A 187 -34.83 36.40 29.42
CA ARG A 187 -36.12 36.63 30.08
C ARG A 187 -36.79 37.77 29.29
N PRO A 188 -37.99 37.59 28.70
CA PRO A 188 -38.74 38.74 28.21
C PRO A 188 -39.01 39.65 29.41
N GLY A 189 -38.54 40.89 29.31
CA GLY A 189 -38.74 41.90 30.35
C GLY A 189 -40.23 42.08 30.60
N MET A 190 -40.66 41.80 31.84
CA MET A 190 -41.96 42.23 32.35
C MET A 190 -41.88 43.75 32.50
N ALA A 191 -42.32 44.48 31.47
CA ALA A 191 -42.60 45.90 31.58
C ALA A 191 -43.93 46.06 32.34
N GLY A 192 -43.86 46.81 33.44
CA GLY A 192 -45.02 47.20 34.26
C GLY A 192 -45.80 48.37 33.67
#